data_AF-A0A090NFE3-F1
#
_entry.id   AF-A0A090NFE3-F1
#
_cell.length_a   1.000
_cell.length_b   1.000
_cell.length_c   1.000
_cell.angle_alpha   90.00
_cell.angle_beta   90.00
_cell.angle_gamma   90.00
#
_symmetry.space_group_name_H-M   'P 1'
#
loop_
_entity.id
_entity.type
_entity.pdbx_description
1 polymer ?
#
loop_
_entity_poly.entity_id
_entity_poly.type
_entity_poly.pdbx_seq_one_letter_code
_entity_poly.pdbx_strand_id
1 'polypeptide(L)'
;MFVEALKRQNPALISAALSLWQQGKISPDSWVIDVDQILENGKRLIETARLYGIELYLMTKQFGRNPWLAEKLLALGYSGIVAVDYKEARVMRRAGLPVAHQGHLVQIPCHPGC
;
A
#
# COMPACT_ATOMS: atom_id res chain seq x y z
N MET A 1 -12.16 -15.61 -3.78
CA MET A 1 -10.80 -16.12 -4.12
C MET A 1 -9.80 -16.14 -2.96
N PHE A 2 -9.89 -15.30 -1.90
CA PHE A 2 -8.90 -15.30 -0.80
C PHE A 2 -9.40 -15.74 0.59
N VAL A 3 -10.64 -16.20 0.73
CA VAL A 3 -11.22 -16.56 2.03
C VAL A 3 -10.45 -17.70 2.71
N GLU A 4 -10.12 -18.77 1.98
CA GLU A 4 -9.37 -19.90 2.54
C GLU A 4 -7.92 -19.53 2.88
N ALA A 5 -7.29 -18.66 2.08
CA ALA A 5 -5.97 -18.13 2.38
C ALA A 5 -6.01 -17.28 3.66
N LEU A 6 -7.00 -16.40 3.82
CA LEU A 6 -7.20 -15.58 5.02
C LEU A 6 -7.38 -16.44 6.27
N LYS A 7 -8.27 -17.45 6.21
CA LYS A 7 -8.48 -18.39 7.34
C LYS A 7 -7.19 -19.10 7.75
N ARG A 8 -6.36 -19.50 6.78
CA ARG A 8 -5.11 -20.23 7.04
C ARG A 8 -3.99 -19.32 7.53
N GLN A 9 -3.84 -18.14 6.94
CA GLN A 9 -2.66 -17.29 7.11
C GLN A 9 -2.86 -16.19 8.15
N ASN A 10 -4.07 -15.65 8.30
CA ASN A 10 -4.37 -14.60 9.26
C ASN A 10 -5.80 -14.71 9.82
N PRO A 11 -6.11 -15.78 10.57
CA PRO A 11 -7.41 -15.90 11.24
C PRO A 11 -7.63 -14.83 12.32
N ALA A 12 -6.55 -14.28 12.89
CA ALA A 12 -6.61 -13.21 13.89
C ALA A 12 -7.25 -11.93 13.32
N LEU A 13 -6.97 -11.57 12.06
CA LEU A 13 -7.61 -10.45 11.38
C LEU A 13 -9.13 -10.62 11.27
N ILE A 14 -9.63 -11.84 11.07
CA ILE A 14 -11.07 -12.13 11.04
C ILE A 14 -11.68 -11.82 12.42
N SER A 15 -11.08 -12.36 13.49
CA SER A 15 -11.54 -12.13 14.86
C SER A 15 -11.49 -10.66 15.25
N ALA A 16 -10.42 -9.95 14.89
CA ALA A 16 -10.26 -8.52 15.16
C ALA A 16 -11.31 -7.67 14.42
N ALA A 17 -11.53 -7.94 13.13
CA ALA A 17 -12.52 -7.22 12.32
C ALA A 17 -13.94 -7.41 12.87
N LEU A 18 -14.33 -8.65 13.22
CA LEU A 18 -15.63 -8.94 13.80
C LEU A 18 -15.80 -8.26 15.17
N SER A 19 -14.78 -8.32 16.03
CA SER A 19 -14.82 -7.69 17.36
C SER A 19 -14.98 -6.17 17.25
N LEU A 20 -14.21 -5.51 16.37
CA LEU A 20 -14.28 -4.06 16.18
C LEU A 20 -15.61 -3.63 15.54
N TRP A 21 -16.16 -4.42 14.62
CA TRP A 21 -17.48 -4.19 14.06
C TRP A 21 -18.59 -4.33 15.11
N GLN A 22 -18.55 -5.37 15.95
CA GLN A 22 -19.50 -5.55 17.06
C GLN A 22 -19.44 -4.42 18.08
N GLN A 23 -18.27 -3.80 18.25
CA GLN A 23 -18.08 -2.60 19.07
C GLN A 23 -18.54 -1.29 18.38
N GLY A 24 -19.03 -1.35 17.13
CA GLY A 24 -19.43 -0.17 16.36
C GLY A 24 -18.26 0.69 15.86
N LYS A 25 -17.02 0.20 15.90
CA LYS A 25 -15.81 0.95 15.50
C LYS A 25 -15.50 0.84 14.01
N ILE A 26 -16.12 -0.11 13.31
CA ILE A 26 -15.96 -0.33 11.88
C ILE A 26 -17.35 -0.35 11.25
N SER A 27 -17.53 0.40 10.17
CA SER A 27 -18.75 0.41 9.38
C SER A 27 -18.72 -0.69 8.30
N PRO A 28 -19.89 -1.11 7.78
CA PRO A 28 -19.94 -1.88 6.53
C PRO A 28 -19.22 -1.15 5.39
N ASP A 29 -18.89 -1.88 4.31
CA ASP A 29 -18.13 -1.35 3.17
C ASP A 29 -16.73 -0.78 3.54
N SER A 30 -16.08 -1.42 4.51
CA SER A 30 -14.73 -1.07 4.97
C SER A 30 -13.74 -2.21 4.71
N TRP A 31 -12.54 -1.87 4.25
CA TRP A 31 -11.40 -2.78 4.24
C TRP A 31 -10.62 -2.66 5.55
N VAL A 32 -10.51 -3.76 6.29
CA VAL A 32 -9.69 -3.83 7.51
C VAL A 32 -8.29 -4.29 7.11
N ILE A 33 -7.29 -3.45 7.38
CA ILE A 33 -5.89 -3.73 7.05
C ILE A 33 -5.14 -4.07 8.33
N ASP A 34 -4.54 -5.26 8.36
CA ASP A 34 -3.59 -5.66 9.39
C ASP A 34 -2.26 -4.93 9.16
N VAL A 35 -1.99 -3.92 9.98
CA VAL A 35 -0.78 -3.08 9.87
C VAL A 35 0.48 -3.86 10.21
N ASP A 36 0.42 -4.73 11.21
CA ASP A 36 1.58 -5.52 11.61
C ASP A 36 1.98 -6.47 10.47
N GLN A 37 0.98 -7.14 9.90
CA GLN A 37 1.22 -8.09 8.83
C GLN A 37 1.68 -7.43 7.52
N ILE A 38 1.15 -6.26 7.14
CA ILE A 38 1.58 -5.58 5.92
C ILE A 38 3.03 -5.07 6.03
N LEU A 39 3.44 -4.59 7.21
CA LEU A 39 4.82 -4.15 7.44
C LEU A 39 5.79 -5.34 7.46
N GLU A 40 5.40 -6.46 8.07
CA GLU A 40 6.20 -7.69 8.02
C GLU A 40 6.37 -8.18 6.58
N ASN A 41 5.29 -8.21 5.80
CA ASN A 41 5.34 -8.60 4.39
C ASN A 41 6.24 -7.65 3.58
N GLY A 42 6.12 -6.33 3.82
CA GLY A 42 6.97 -5.33 3.16
C GLY A 42 8.45 -5.53 3.49
N LYS A 43 8.78 -5.83 4.76
CA LYS A 43 10.15 -6.11 5.19
C LYS A 43 10.71 -7.35 4.49
N ARG A 44 9.95 -8.45 4.44
CA ARG A 44 10.37 -9.69 3.74
C ARG A 44 10.64 -9.47 2.25
N LEU A 45 9.82 -8.64 1.59
CA LEU A 45 10.03 -8.26 0.19
C LEU A 45 11.35 -7.50 0.00
N ILE A 46 11.62 -6.51 0.86
CA ILE A 46 12.85 -5.72 0.83
C ILE A 46 14.08 -6.58 1.08
N GLU A 47 14.05 -7.43 2.10
CA GLU A 47 15.16 -8.35 2.41
C GLU A 47 15.44 -9.28 1.23
N THR A 48 14.40 -9.82 0.61
CA THR A 48 14.54 -10.67 -0.57
C THR A 48 15.13 -9.91 -1.75
N ALA A 49 14.61 -8.71 -2.06
CA ALA A 49 15.10 -7.91 -3.18
C ALA A 49 16.57 -7.50 -3.02
N ARG A 50 17.00 -7.21 -1.78
CA ARG A 50 18.40 -6.90 -1.46
C ARG A 50 19.35 -8.07 -1.78
N LEU A 51 18.94 -9.32 -1.56
CA LEU A 51 19.75 -10.49 -1.91
C LEU A 51 20.07 -10.58 -3.41
N TYR A 52 19.21 -10.01 -4.24
CA TYR A 52 19.34 -10.03 -5.70
C TYR A 52 19.75 -8.68 -6.30
N GLY A 53 20.02 -7.65 -5.48
CA GLY A 53 20.34 -6.31 -5.96
C GLY A 53 19.20 -5.64 -6.74
N ILE A 54 17.94 -5.96 -6.40
CA ILE A 54 16.76 -5.41 -7.06
C ILE A 54 16.20 -4.26 -6.21
N GLU A 55 15.89 -3.14 -6.85
CA GLU A 55 15.17 -2.02 -6.22
C GLU A 55 13.66 -2.21 -6.29
N LEU A 56 12.96 -1.84 -5.21
CA LEU A 56 11.50 -1.94 -5.14
C LEU A 56 10.87 -0.55 -5.05
N TYR A 57 9.93 -0.28 -5.96
CA TYR A 57 8.99 0.83 -5.83
C TYR A 57 7.68 0.36 -5.22
N LEU A 58 7.15 1.14 -4.29
CA LEU A 58 5.91 0.82 -3.59
C LEU A 58 4.70 1.25 -4.44
N MET A 59 3.87 0.28 -4.85
CA MET A 59 2.57 0.52 -5.49
C MET A 59 1.47 0.55 -4.44
N THR A 60 0.67 1.62 -4.39
CA THR A 60 -0.32 1.84 -3.30
C THR A 60 -1.78 1.78 -3.75
N LYS A 61 -2.04 1.71 -5.06
CA LYS A 61 -3.37 1.75 -5.66
C LYS A 61 -4.35 0.74 -5.04
N GLN A 62 -3.90 -0.50 -4.84
CA GLN A 62 -4.72 -1.62 -4.42
C GLN A 62 -5.22 -1.53 -2.97
N PHE A 63 -4.56 -0.75 -2.11
CA PHE A 63 -5.00 -0.50 -0.74
C PHE A 63 -5.48 0.94 -0.53
N GLY A 64 -6.03 1.53 -1.60
CA GLY A 64 -6.72 2.83 -1.51
C GLY A 64 -5.79 4.04 -1.52
N ARG A 65 -4.55 3.91 -1.99
CA ARG A 65 -3.59 5.02 -2.10
C ARG A 65 -3.35 5.70 -0.74
N ASN A 66 -3.33 4.91 0.33
CA ASN A 66 -3.28 5.40 1.70
C ASN A 66 -1.89 5.98 2.02
N PRO A 67 -1.75 7.30 2.26
CA PRO A 67 -0.45 7.92 2.49
C PRO A 67 0.18 7.51 3.82
N TRP A 68 -0.64 7.21 4.85
CA TRP A 68 -0.13 6.78 6.14
C TRP A 68 0.55 5.41 6.05
N LEU A 69 -0.06 4.44 5.35
CA LEU A 69 0.58 3.15 5.08
C LEU A 69 1.80 3.30 4.18
N ALA A 70 1.73 4.16 3.16
CA ALA A 70 2.85 4.41 2.27
C ALA A 70 4.08 4.94 3.03
N GLU A 71 3.90 5.88 3.95
CA GLU A 71 4.96 6.41 4.80
C GLU A 71 5.62 5.30 5.64
N LYS A 72 4.82 4.46 6.31
CA LYS A 72 5.34 3.36 7.14
C LYS A 72 6.09 2.32 6.32
N LEU A 73 5.59 1.98 5.13
CA LEU A 73 6.26 1.03 4.24
C LEU A 73 7.54 1.62 3.65
N LEU A 74 7.54 2.90 3.24
CA LEU A 74 8.75 3.57 2.75
C LEU A 74 9.88 3.56 3.78
N ALA A 75 9.56 3.72 5.06
CA ALA A 75 10.54 3.65 6.15
C ALA A 75 11.28 2.30 6.25
N LEU A 76 10.76 1.22 5.63
CA LEU A 76 11.43 -0.08 5.56
C LEU A 76 12.58 -0.11 4.54
N GLY A 77 12.68 0.89 3.67
CA GLY A 77 13.76 1.04 2.69
C GLY A 77 13.35 0.77 1.24
N TYR A 78 12.08 0.99 0.87
CA TYR A 78 11.68 1.07 -0.54
C TYR A 78 12.27 2.32 -1.19
N SER A 79 12.67 2.25 -2.46
CA SER A 79 13.32 3.36 -3.17
C SER A 79 12.39 4.55 -3.46
N GLY A 80 11.08 4.36 -3.30
CA GLY A 80 10.07 5.40 -3.44
C GLY A 80 8.73 4.84 -3.90
N ILE A 81 7.74 5.71 -4.09
CA ILE A 81 6.40 5.32 -4.55
C ILE A 81 6.34 5.31 -6.07
N VAL A 82 5.77 4.24 -6.63
CA VAL A 82 5.30 4.22 -8.03
C VAL A 82 3.82 4.62 -8.05
N ALA A 83 3.54 5.82 -8.56
CA ALA A 83 2.19 6.34 -8.68
C ALA A 83 1.57 5.93 -10.02
N VAL A 84 0.51 5.10 -9.97
CA VAL A 84 -0.14 4.56 -11.17
C VAL A 84 -0.78 5.62 -12.07
N ASP A 85 -1.21 6.73 -11.46
CA ASP A 85 -1.83 7.88 -12.13
C ASP A 85 -1.54 9.18 -11.38
N TYR A 86 -1.85 10.31 -12.04
CA TYR A 86 -1.58 11.64 -11.52
C TYR A 86 -2.38 11.99 -10.24
N LYS A 87 -3.52 11.34 -9.98
CA LYS A 87 -4.29 11.56 -8.75
C LYS A 87 -3.60 10.91 -7.57
N GLU A 88 -3.05 9.71 -7.73
CA GLU A 88 -2.23 9.03 -6.72
C GLU A 88 -0.96 9.82 -6.44
N ALA A 89 -0.25 10.27 -7.49
CA ALA A 89 0.93 11.11 -7.33
C ALA A 89 0.61 12.38 -6.53
N ARG A 90 -0.55 13.01 -6.77
CA ARG A 90 -1.00 14.18 -6.00
C ARG A 90 -1.25 13.88 -4.53
N VAL A 91 -1.83 12.72 -4.18
CA VAL A 91 -2.02 12.32 -2.77
C VAL A 91 -0.67 12.19 -2.08
N MET A 92 0.28 11.49 -2.70
CA MET A 92 1.60 11.24 -2.11
C MET A 92 2.43 12.52 -1.96
N ARG A 93 2.42 13.38 -2.99
CA ARG A 93 3.11 14.68 -2.92
C ARG A 93 2.51 15.60 -1.85
N ARG A 94 1.19 15.61 -1.67
CA ARG A 94 0.54 16.37 -0.59
C ARG A 94 0.90 15.86 0.80
N ALA A 95 1.17 14.57 0.93
CA ALA A 95 1.67 13.96 2.16
C ALA A 95 3.19 14.13 2.36
N GLY A 96 3.89 14.81 1.44
CA GLY A 96 5.34 14.99 1.50
C GLY A 96 6.15 13.73 1.16
N LEU A 97 5.53 12.71 0.55
CA LEU A 97 6.18 11.44 0.25
C LEU A 97 6.84 11.44 -1.14
N PRO A 98 8.01 10.78 -1.29
CA PRO A 98 8.74 10.73 -2.56
C PRO A 98 8.03 9.83 -3.59
N VAL A 99 7.72 10.41 -4.75
CA VAL A 99 7.25 9.67 -5.93
C VAL A 99 8.45 9.41 -6.84
N ALA A 100 8.94 8.17 -6.86
CA ALA A 100 10.11 7.75 -7.65
C ALA A 100 9.74 7.39 -9.09
N HIS A 101 8.51 6.94 -9.34
CA HIS A 101 8.05 6.58 -10.68
C HIS A 101 6.63 7.07 -10.92
N GLN A 102 6.39 7.69 -12.07
CA GLN A 102 5.09 8.18 -12.53
C GLN A 102 5.07 8.14 -14.06
N GLY A 103 3.89 7.96 -14.66
CA GLY A 103 3.71 7.88 -16.12
C GLY A 103 3.33 6.49 -16.61
N HIS A 104 3.36 5.48 -15.72
CA HIS A 104 2.91 4.13 -15.98
C HIS A 104 2.01 3.65 -14.84
N LEU A 105 0.79 3.19 -15.07
CA LEU A 105 0.16 2.88 -16.37
C LEU A 105 -0.48 4.09 -17.06
N VAL A 106 -0.70 5.18 -16.33
CA VAL A 106 -1.33 6.41 -16.85
C VAL A 106 -0.28 7.48 -17.07
N GLN A 107 -0.29 8.07 -18.26
CA GLN A 107 0.63 9.14 -18.65
C GLN A 107 0.51 10.37 -17.74
N ILE A 108 1.61 11.11 -17.61
CA ILE A 108 1.62 12.39 -16.91
C ILE A 108 0.82 13.39 -17.77
N PRO A 109 -0.21 14.06 -17.21
CA PRO A 109 -0.97 15.05 -17.96
C PRO A 109 -0.04 16.16 -18.48
N CYS A 110 -0.09 16.40 -19.78
CA CYS A 110 0.53 17.56 -20.42
C CYS A 110 -0.55 18.55 -20.82
N HIS A 111 -0.20 19.83 -20.89
CA HIS A 111 -1.08 20.82 -21.51
C HIS A 111 -1.00 20.64 -23.03
N PRO A 112 -2.12 20.66 -23.79
CA PRO A 112 -2.06 20.63 -25.24
C PRO A 112 -1.19 21.77 -25.77
N GLY A 113 -0.09 21.42 -26.44
CA GLY A 113 0.88 22.36 -27.02
C GLY A 113 2.32 22.26 -26.48
N CYS A 114 2.59 21.39 -25.49
CA CYS A 114 3.94 20.98 -25.11
C CYS A 114 4.41 19.75 -25.90
#